data_AF-A0A957FG52-F1
#
_entry.id   AF-A0A957FG52-F1
#
_cell.length_a   1.000
_cell.length_b   1.000
_cell.length_c   1.000
_cell.angle_alpha   90.00
_cell.angle_beta   90.00
_cell.angle_gamma   90.00
#
_symmetry.space_group_name_H-M   'P 1'
#
loop_
_entity.id
_entity.type
_entity.pdbx_description
1 polymer ?
#
loop_
_entity_poly.entity_id
_entity_poly.type
_entity_poly.pdbx_seq_one_letter_code
_entity_poly.pdbx_strand_id
1 'polypeptide(L)'
;VNGTIRIGDTSANGFARVNGDIFLGGNNGLWKTDGTEEGTILIKEFPSTVGGPVNIAGTLFFAADDGINGRELWQSDGTTTGTIMVSNINPQGSSWPFQLTNGDGFLFFNADDGTNGFELWGMNYIDLDFSTYLPTIYQQSP
;
A
#
# COMPACT_ATOMS: atom_id res chain seq x y z
N VAL A 1 -18.53 19.20 -17.52
CA VAL A 1 -18.70 18.49 -18.81
C VAL A 1 -19.62 17.31 -18.53
N ASN A 2 -20.77 17.18 -19.18
CA ASN A 2 -21.70 16.06 -18.95
C ASN A 2 -21.16 14.82 -19.67
N GLY A 3 -20.55 13.89 -18.94
CA GLY A 3 -20.15 12.59 -19.49
C GLY A 3 -19.06 11.88 -18.69
N THR A 4 -18.99 10.55 -18.86
CA THR A 4 -17.85 9.73 -18.47
C THR A 4 -16.69 10.01 -19.41
N ILE A 5 -15.51 10.33 -18.86
CA ILE A 5 -14.27 10.53 -19.62
C ILE A 5 -13.24 9.48 -19.22
N ARG A 6 -12.39 9.07 -20.16
CA ARG A 6 -11.18 8.30 -19.88
C ARG A 6 -10.15 9.27 -19.33
N ILE A 7 -9.55 8.95 -18.19
CA ILE A 7 -8.57 9.82 -17.51
C ILE A 7 -7.21 9.14 -17.29
N GLY A 8 -6.99 7.96 -17.86
CA GLY A 8 -5.71 7.28 -17.70
C GLY A 8 -5.63 5.93 -18.41
N ASP A 9 -4.43 5.37 -18.35
CA ASP A 9 -4.00 4.23 -19.17
C ASP A 9 -3.73 2.97 -18.33
N THR A 10 -4.01 3.02 -17.02
CA THR A 10 -3.86 1.90 -16.08
C THR A 10 -5.22 1.41 -15.60
N SER A 11 -5.35 0.10 -15.36
CA SER A 11 -6.52 -0.42 -14.66
C SER A 11 -6.32 -0.25 -13.16
N ALA A 12 -7.33 0.31 -12.50
CA ALA A 12 -7.29 0.50 -11.06
C ALA A 12 -7.60 -0.81 -10.31
N ASN A 13 -6.76 -1.13 -9.34
CA ASN A 13 -7.03 -2.04 -8.26
C ASN A 13 -7.19 -1.19 -7.00
N GLY A 14 -8.43 -1.00 -6.56
CA GLY A 14 -8.79 -0.19 -5.41
C GLY A 14 -8.55 1.32 -5.56
N PHE A 15 -9.17 2.08 -4.67
CA PHE A 15 -9.03 3.53 -4.59
C PHE A 15 -8.98 3.98 -3.14
N ALA A 16 -8.09 4.90 -2.82
CA ALA A 16 -8.03 5.59 -1.53
C ALA A 16 -8.03 7.09 -1.75
N ARG A 17 -8.78 7.83 -0.93
CA ARG A 17 -8.79 9.29 -0.97
C ARG A 17 -7.85 9.83 0.10
N VAL A 18 -6.96 10.75 -0.26
CA VAL A 18 -6.06 11.46 0.67
C VAL A 18 -6.04 12.94 0.29
N ASN A 19 -6.41 13.82 1.22
CA ASN A 19 -6.30 15.28 1.09
C ASN A 19 -6.85 15.90 -0.22
N GLY A 20 -7.86 15.27 -0.82
CA GLY A 20 -8.50 15.76 -2.06
C GLY A 20 -8.15 14.93 -3.30
N ASP A 21 -6.98 14.29 -3.30
CA ASP A 21 -6.53 13.40 -4.37
C ASP A 21 -7.07 11.97 -4.18
N ILE A 22 -7.17 11.23 -5.28
CA ILE A 22 -7.44 9.79 -5.29
C ILE A 22 -6.15 9.05 -5.67
N PHE A 23 -5.82 8.03 -4.89
CA PHE A 23 -4.72 7.11 -5.14
C PHE A 23 -5.26 5.75 -5.51
N LEU A 24 -4.56 5.05 -6.39
CA LEU A 24 -4.96 3.74 -6.90
C LEU A 24 -3.74 2.86 -7.12
N GLY A 25 -3.90 1.57 -6.83
CA GLY A 25 -2.98 0.55 -7.33
C GLY A 25 -3.24 0.34 -8.82
N GLY A 26 -2.20 0.26 -9.63
CA GLY A 26 -2.27 -0.04 -11.06
C GLY A 26 -1.56 -1.34 -11.40
N ASN A 27 -1.62 -1.76 -12.66
CA ASN A 27 -0.93 -2.97 -13.13
C ASN A 27 0.60 -2.87 -13.05
N ASN A 28 1.13 -1.66 -12.91
CA ASN A 28 2.56 -1.34 -13.03
C ASN A 28 3.03 -0.31 -12.00
N GLY A 29 2.21 0.04 -11.00
CA GLY A 29 2.59 1.12 -10.11
C GLY A 29 1.52 1.61 -9.16
N LEU A 30 1.94 2.46 -8.23
CA LEU A 30 1.04 3.32 -7.45
C LEU A 30 0.81 4.60 -8.24
N TRP A 31 -0.44 5.01 -8.41
CA TRP A 31 -0.81 6.21 -9.14
C TRP A 31 -1.61 7.15 -8.26
N LYS A 32 -1.68 8.42 -8.67
CA LYS A 32 -2.65 9.39 -8.16
C LYS A 32 -3.42 10.05 -9.30
N THR A 33 -4.60 10.57 -8.98
CA THR A 33 -5.46 11.32 -9.90
C THR A 33 -6.27 12.37 -9.16
N ASP A 34 -6.45 13.53 -9.79
CA ASP A 34 -7.40 14.57 -9.38
C ASP A 34 -8.74 14.48 -10.16
N GLY A 35 -8.91 13.43 -10.97
CA GLY A 35 -10.05 13.24 -11.87
C GLY A 35 -9.85 13.78 -13.28
N THR A 36 -8.66 14.29 -13.63
CA THR A 36 -8.29 14.71 -14.98
C THR A 36 -7.25 13.77 -15.59
N GLU A 37 -7.14 13.74 -16.92
CA GLU A 37 -6.09 12.97 -17.60
C GLU A 37 -4.69 13.50 -17.26
N GLU A 38 -4.52 14.83 -17.24
CA GLU A 38 -3.26 15.48 -16.90
C GLU A 38 -2.84 15.24 -15.45
N GLY A 39 -3.80 15.25 -14.52
CA GLY A 39 -3.56 14.99 -13.10
C GLY A 39 -3.47 13.51 -12.74
N THR A 40 -3.65 12.59 -13.70
CA THR A 40 -3.49 11.15 -13.48
C THR A 40 -2.04 10.74 -13.74
N ILE A 41 -1.26 10.67 -12.66
CA ILE A 41 0.19 10.47 -12.74
C ILE A 41 0.66 9.28 -11.91
N LEU A 42 1.72 8.65 -12.39
CA LEU A 42 2.41 7.56 -11.72
C LEU A 42 3.27 8.11 -10.58
N ILE A 43 3.10 7.60 -9.37
CA ILE A 43 3.91 7.95 -8.20
C ILE A 43 5.16 7.09 -8.15
N LYS A 44 5.01 5.77 -8.33
CA LYS A 44 6.12 4.83 -8.31
C LYS A 44 5.79 3.59 -9.13
N GLU A 45 6.75 3.18 -9.96
CA GLU A 45 6.69 1.94 -10.73
C GLU A 45 6.88 0.72 -9.84
N PHE A 46 6.13 -0.33 -10.14
CA PHE A 46 6.31 -1.68 -9.62
C PHE A 46 6.22 -2.68 -10.78
N PRO A 47 7.02 -3.76 -10.80
CA PRO A 47 7.01 -4.76 -11.87
C PRO A 47 5.69 -5.52 -12.03
N SER A 48 4.80 -5.47 -11.04
CA SER A 48 3.51 -6.16 -11.06
C SER A 48 2.37 -5.30 -10.49
N THR A 49 1.17 -5.88 -10.47
CA THR A 49 -0.04 -5.20 -9.99
C THR A 49 0.07 -4.79 -8.53
N VAL A 50 -0.05 -3.49 -8.29
CA VAL A 50 -0.16 -2.90 -6.95
C VAL A 50 -1.58 -3.12 -6.42
N GLY A 51 -1.70 -3.58 -5.17
CA GLY A 51 -2.98 -3.79 -4.51
C GLY A 51 -3.70 -2.47 -4.21
N GLY A 52 -5.02 -2.59 -3.98
CA GLY A 52 -5.85 -1.48 -3.51
C GLY A 52 -5.28 -0.80 -2.27
N PRO A 53 -4.94 0.49 -2.34
CA PRO A 53 -4.43 1.19 -1.18
C PRO A 53 -5.55 1.43 -0.17
N VAL A 54 -5.18 1.42 1.11
CA VAL A 54 -6.01 1.84 2.24
C VAL A 54 -5.38 3.10 2.83
N ASN A 55 -6.19 4.13 3.05
CA ASN A 55 -5.75 5.34 3.74
C ASN A 55 -5.87 5.16 5.26
N ILE A 56 -4.77 5.43 5.97
CA ILE A 56 -4.72 5.59 7.42
C ILE A 56 -4.04 6.93 7.72
N ALA A 57 -4.81 7.88 8.25
CA ALA A 57 -4.33 9.19 8.69
C ALA A 57 -3.48 9.97 7.66
N GLY A 58 -3.72 9.77 6.37
CA GLY A 58 -2.99 10.44 5.28
C GLY A 58 -1.87 9.61 4.66
N THR A 59 -1.60 8.41 5.18
CA THR A 59 -0.66 7.46 4.60
C THR A 59 -1.39 6.29 3.98
N LEU A 60 -0.93 5.91 2.80
CA LEU A 60 -1.46 4.81 2.03
C LEU A 60 -0.74 3.53 2.39
N PHE A 61 -1.48 2.45 2.56
CA PHE A 61 -0.97 1.10 2.76
C PHE A 61 -1.45 0.18 1.65
N PHE A 62 -0.55 -0.63 1.08
CA PHE A 62 -0.89 -1.53 -0.02
C PHE A 62 0.11 -2.67 -0.14
N ALA A 63 -0.26 -3.71 -0.88
CA ALA A 63 0.61 -4.83 -1.20
C ALA A 63 1.24 -4.65 -2.59
N ALA A 64 2.56 -4.70 -2.69
CA ALA A 64 3.29 -4.56 -3.95
C ALA A 64 4.57 -5.40 -3.96
N ASP A 65 5.03 -5.75 -5.16
CA ASP A 65 6.26 -6.50 -5.43
C ASP A 65 7.24 -5.58 -6.14
N ASP A 66 8.45 -5.41 -5.59
CA ASP A 66 9.52 -4.60 -6.17
C ASP A 66 10.47 -5.38 -7.09
N GLY A 67 10.25 -6.68 -7.26
CA GLY A 67 11.11 -7.59 -8.03
C GLY A 67 12.37 -8.03 -7.29
N ILE A 68 12.54 -7.63 -6.03
CA ILE A 68 13.72 -7.95 -5.19
C ILE A 68 13.29 -8.76 -3.98
N ASN A 69 12.28 -8.30 -3.25
CA ASN A 69 11.81 -8.86 -1.98
C ASN A 69 10.47 -9.56 -2.10
N GLY A 70 9.93 -9.71 -3.32
CA GLY A 70 8.60 -10.25 -3.54
C GLY A 70 7.47 -9.32 -3.09
N ARG A 71 6.25 -9.84 -3.06
CA ARG A 71 5.05 -9.08 -2.69
C ARG A 71 4.94 -8.90 -1.18
N GLU A 72 5.23 -7.69 -0.73
CA GLU A 72 5.28 -7.27 0.67
C GLU A 72 4.30 -6.13 0.98
N LEU A 73 4.28 -5.67 2.24
CA LEU A 73 3.50 -4.52 2.69
C LEU A 73 4.28 -3.23 2.45
N TRP A 74 3.65 -2.27 1.78
CA TRP A 74 4.23 -0.97 1.43
C TRP A 74 3.40 0.17 1.99
N GLN A 75 4.06 1.30 2.21
CA GLN A 75 3.43 2.55 2.55
C GLN A 75 3.79 3.67 1.56
N SER A 76 2.96 4.70 1.49
CA SER A 76 3.23 5.92 0.73
C SER A 76 2.60 7.16 1.36
N ASP A 77 3.32 8.27 1.36
CA ASP A 77 2.80 9.61 1.63
C ASP A 77 2.26 10.31 0.37
N GLY A 78 2.18 9.58 -0.75
CA GLY A 78 1.80 10.09 -2.06
C GLY A 78 2.96 10.62 -2.89
N THR A 79 4.21 10.47 -2.44
CA THR A 79 5.43 10.81 -3.19
C THR A 79 6.26 9.57 -3.50
N THR A 80 7.11 9.65 -4.54
CA THR A 80 8.01 8.54 -4.91
C THR A 80 8.97 8.18 -3.75
N THR A 81 9.52 9.19 -3.07
CA THR A 81 10.49 9.02 -1.98
C THR A 81 9.84 8.47 -0.71
N GLY A 82 8.64 8.93 -0.38
CA GLY A 82 7.88 8.38 0.75
C GLY A 82 7.19 7.05 0.45
N THR A 83 7.33 6.51 -0.77
CA THR A 83 6.82 5.18 -1.12
C THR A 83 7.85 4.09 -0.82
N ILE A 84 7.76 3.50 0.38
CA ILE A 84 8.74 2.57 0.94
C ILE A 84 8.08 1.29 1.45
N MET A 85 8.84 0.21 1.51
CA MET A 85 8.41 -1.03 2.15
C MET A 85 8.32 -0.81 3.66
N VAL A 86 7.23 -1.28 4.26
CA VAL A 86 6.97 -1.19 5.70
C VAL A 86 7.92 -2.13 6.43
N SER A 87 7.90 -3.40 6.06
CA SER A 87 8.84 -4.42 6.50
C SER A 87 8.88 -5.54 5.47
N ASN A 88 10.01 -6.25 5.41
CA ASN A 88 10.10 -7.51 4.69
C ASN A 88 9.60 -8.63 5.64
N ILE A 89 8.30 -8.93 5.57
CA ILE A 89 7.62 -9.86 6.48
C ILE A 89 8.05 -11.29 6.18
N ASN A 90 8.27 -11.63 4.91
CA ASN A 90 8.83 -12.91 4.49
C ASN A 90 10.17 -12.72 3.77
N PRO A 91 11.31 -12.72 4.50
CA PRO A 91 12.63 -12.51 3.91
C PRO A 91 13.05 -13.55 2.86
N GLN A 92 12.34 -14.68 2.77
CA GLN A 92 12.65 -15.79 1.86
C GLN A 92 11.69 -15.85 0.66
N GLY A 93 10.72 -14.94 0.54
CA GLY A 93 9.66 -15.07 -0.44
C GLY A 93 8.76 -13.85 -0.53
N SER A 94 7.45 -14.07 -0.64
CA SER A 94 6.44 -13.02 -0.60
C SER A 94 5.52 -13.28 0.57
N SER A 95 5.22 -12.25 1.35
CA SER A 95 4.26 -12.35 2.45
C SER A 95 2.80 -12.24 2.01
N TRP A 96 2.56 -11.87 0.75
CA TRP A 96 1.23 -11.74 0.14
C TRP A 96 0.21 -10.99 1.01
N PRO A 97 0.45 -9.73 1.43
CA PRO A 97 -0.50 -9.04 2.30
C PRO A 97 -1.87 -8.85 1.64
N PHE A 98 -2.95 -9.19 2.35
CA PHE A 98 -4.32 -9.03 1.85
C PHE A 98 -5.32 -8.64 2.95
N GLN A 99 -6.51 -8.19 2.54
CA GLN A 99 -7.56 -7.71 3.44
C GLN A 99 -7.11 -6.58 4.38
N LEU A 100 -6.26 -5.68 3.87
CA LEU A 100 -5.84 -4.48 4.58
C LEU A 100 -7.06 -3.69 5.06
N THR A 101 -7.11 -3.44 6.36
CA THR A 101 -8.26 -2.82 7.02
C THR A 101 -7.76 -1.84 8.07
N ASN A 102 -8.24 -0.60 8.00
CA ASN A 102 -8.01 0.42 9.02
C ASN A 102 -9.00 0.23 10.17
N GLY A 103 -8.53 0.23 11.42
CA GLY A 103 -9.39 0.26 12.61
C GLY A 103 -8.66 0.77 13.84
N ASP A 104 -9.25 1.73 14.55
CA ASP A 104 -8.80 2.23 15.87
C ASP A 104 -7.29 2.52 15.98
N GLY A 105 -6.69 3.06 14.90
CA GLY A 105 -5.27 3.42 14.84
C GLY A 105 -4.31 2.29 14.46
N PHE A 106 -4.86 1.16 14.04
CA PHE A 106 -4.12 0.02 13.53
C PHE A 106 -4.43 -0.22 12.05
N LEU A 107 -3.44 -0.76 11.34
CA LEU A 107 -3.66 -1.54 10.13
C LEU A 107 -3.76 -3.02 10.52
N PHE A 108 -4.86 -3.66 10.14
CA PHE A 108 -5.04 -5.11 10.23
C PHE A 108 -4.95 -5.72 8.83
N PHE A 109 -4.25 -6.85 8.70
CA PHE A 109 -4.10 -7.55 7.44
C PHE A 109 -3.69 -9.01 7.65
N ASN A 110 -3.86 -9.85 6.64
CA ASN A 110 -3.28 -11.19 6.63
C ASN A 110 -1.96 -11.17 5.87
N ALA A 111 -0.96 -11.92 6.32
CA ALA A 111 0.30 -12.13 5.63
C ALA A 111 0.98 -13.43 6.10
N ASP A 112 1.90 -13.95 5.29
CA ASP A 112 2.71 -15.14 5.57
C ASP A 112 4.14 -14.72 5.92
N ASP A 113 4.66 -15.13 7.09
CA ASP A 113 6.07 -14.88 7.50
C ASP A 113 7.08 -15.87 6.93
N GLY A 114 6.62 -16.83 6.13
CA GLY A 114 7.42 -17.93 5.58
C GLY A 114 7.66 -19.08 6.56
N THR A 115 7.13 -19.00 7.79
CA THR A 115 7.30 -20.01 8.85
C THR A 115 5.97 -20.61 9.29
N ASN A 116 4.97 -19.77 9.56
CA ASN A 116 3.69 -20.15 10.15
C ASN A 116 2.54 -20.14 9.14
N GLY A 117 2.80 -19.75 7.89
CA GLY A 117 1.76 -19.55 6.89
C GLY A 117 1.02 -18.22 7.12
N PHE A 118 -0.17 -18.09 6.52
CA PHE A 118 -0.97 -16.88 6.67
C PHE A 118 -1.53 -16.71 8.08
N GLU A 119 -1.20 -15.58 8.70
CA GLU A 119 -1.66 -15.18 10.02
C GLU A 119 -2.30 -13.79 9.99
N LEU A 120 -3.02 -13.43 11.05
CA LEU A 120 -3.53 -12.07 11.27
C LEU A 120 -2.44 -11.20 11.88
N TRP A 121 -2.17 -10.06 11.25
CA TRP A 121 -1.20 -9.08 11.68
C TRP A 121 -1.88 -7.78 12.06
N GLY A 122 -1.38 -7.15 13.13
CA GLY A 122 -1.74 -5.80 13.55
C GLY A 122 -0.52 -4.91 13.59
N MET A 123 -0.59 -3.77 12.91
CA MET A 123 0.46 -2.74 12.94
C MET A 123 -0.12 -1.46 13.52
N ASN A 124 0.44 -1.01 14.64
CA ASN A 124 0.10 0.29 15.22
C ASN A 124 0.70 1.39 14.33
N TYR A 125 -0.15 2.27 13.81
CA TYR A 125 0.26 3.35 12.92
C TYR A 125 0.35 4.71 13.64
N ILE A 126 -0.22 4.81 14.84
CA ILE A 126 -0.33 6.06 15.61
C ILE A 126 1.03 6.47 16.22
N ASP A 127 1.90 5.49 16.47
CA ASP A 127 3.22 5.70 17.09
C ASP A 127 4.37 5.82 16.06
N LEU A 128 4.05 5.95 14.76
CA LEU A 128 5.07 6.15 13.73
C LEU A 128 5.59 7.59 13.77
N ASP A 129 6.68 7.79 14.51
CA ASP A 129 7.57 8.90 14.26
C ASP A 129 8.37 8.61 12.98
N PHE A 130 7.97 9.23 11.88
CA PHE A 130 8.63 9.16 10.57
C PHE A 130 10.10 9.56 10.58
N SER A 131 10.63 10.09 11.69
CA SER A 131 12.03 10.46 11.82
C SER A 131 12.95 9.32 12.28
N THR A 132 12.45 8.18 12.81
CA THR A 132 13.37 7.21 13.42
C THR A 132 13.18 5.69 13.24
N TYR A 133 12.04 5.06 12.93
CA TYR A 133 12.05 3.57 12.96
C TYR A 133 11.11 2.77 12.06
N LEU A 134 11.59 1.55 11.81
CA LEU A 134 10.90 0.41 11.22
C LEU A 134 9.64 0.06 12.05
N PRO A 135 8.50 -0.18 11.39
CA PRO A 135 7.23 -0.52 12.04
C PRO A 135 7.38 -1.79 12.86
N THR A 136 7.01 -1.72 14.15
CA THR A 136 6.91 -2.90 14.99
C THR A 136 5.63 -3.63 14.63
N ILE A 137 5.77 -4.78 13.97
CA ILE A 137 4.64 -5.63 13.64
C ILE A 137 4.38 -6.52 14.87
N TYR A 138 3.17 -6.44 15.43
CA TYR A 138 2.79 -7.24 16.59
C TYR A 138 2.25 -8.60 16.13
N GLN A 139 3.09 -9.63 16.14
CA GLN A 139 2.66 -11.03 16.08
C GLN A 139 2.24 -11.45 17.50
N GLN A 140 1.01 -11.94 17.69
CA GLN A 140 0.68 -12.64 18.94
C GLN A 140 1.27 -14.05 18.86
N SER A 141 2.16 -14.40 19.77
CA SER A 141 2.55 -15.79 19.95
C SER A 141 1.34 -16.62 20.42
N PRO A 142 1.21 -17.89 19.97
CA PRO A 142 0.08 -18.76 20.32
C PRO A 142 -0.07 -19.03 21.82
#